data_AF-A0AAV9K161-F1
#
_entry.id   AF-A0AAV9K161-F1
#
_cell.length_a   1.000
_cell.length_b   1.000
_cell.length_c   1.000
_cell.angle_alpha   90.00
_cell.angle_beta   90.00
_cell.angle_gamma   90.00
#
_symmetry.space_group_name_H-M   'P 1'
#
loop_
_entity.id
_entity.type
_entity.pdbx_description
1 polymer ?
#
loop_
_entity_poly.entity_id
_entity_poly.type
_entity_poly.pdbx_seq_one_letter_code
_entity_poly.pdbx_strand_id
1 'polypeptide(L)'
;MHNMPNNWLEVVRYLTECTPRIGCKVVYWKLPSENTFKCNTDGASKGNPGPSSYAFCIIDDQGNLLYAKGKMFGVSNNLIA
;
A
#
# COMPACT_ATOMS: atom_id res chain seq x y z
N MET A 1 5.75 -14.14 14.31
CA MET A 1 6.75 -13.20 14.85
C MET A 1 6.98 -13.57 16.31
N HIS A 2 7.92 -14.47 16.58
CA HIS A 2 8.35 -14.75 17.95
C HIS A 2 9.87 -14.74 17.93
N ASN A 3 10.49 -13.94 18.82
CA ASN A 3 11.93 -13.69 19.00
C ASN A 3 12.50 -12.42 18.34
N MET A 4 11.86 -11.25 18.54
CA MET A 4 12.58 -9.98 18.39
C MET A 4 13.48 -9.80 19.61
N PRO A 5 14.79 -9.47 19.46
CA PRO A 5 15.66 -9.24 20.59
C PRO A 5 15.23 -8.02 21.42
N ASN A 6 15.50 -8.06 22.73
CA ASN A 6 15.05 -7.02 23.67
C ASN A 6 16.14 -5.99 24.00
N ASN A 7 17.36 -6.16 23.47
CA ASN A 7 18.45 -5.19 23.63
C ASN A 7 18.87 -4.58 22.29
N TRP A 8 19.31 -3.33 22.34
CA TRP A 8 19.59 -2.54 21.13
C TRP A 8 20.68 -3.16 20.25
N LEU A 9 21.76 -3.65 20.84
CA LEU A 9 22.88 -4.21 20.08
C LEU A 9 22.45 -5.47 19.31
N GLU A 10 21.65 -6.34 19.93
CA GLU A 10 21.12 -7.53 19.30
C GLU A 10 20.07 -7.22 18.24
N VAL A 11 19.25 -6.19 18.43
CA VAL A 11 18.33 -5.71 17.38
C VAL A 11 19.11 -5.24 16.16
N VAL A 12 20.16 -4.43 16.36
CA VAL A 12 21.02 -3.97 15.26
C VAL A 12 21.66 -5.16 14.55
N ARG A 13 22.22 -6.12 15.28
CA ARG A 13 22.79 -7.36 14.70
C ARG A 13 21.75 -8.14 13.91
N TYR A 14 20.60 -8.41 14.50
CA TYR A 14 19.49 -9.15 13.87
C TYR A 14 19.04 -8.50 12.56
N LEU A 15 18.85 -7.18 12.55
CA LEU A 15 18.42 -6.45 11.35
C LEU A 15 19.53 -6.36 10.29
N THR A 16 20.79 -6.26 10.70
CA THR A 16 21.94 -6.22 9.78
C THR A 16 22.14 -7.57 9.09
N GLU A 17 21.93 -8.67 9.80
CA GLU A 17 22.03 -10.03 9.28
C GLU A 17 20.74 -10.49 8.56
N CYS A 18 19.64 -9.75 8.74
CA CYS A 18 18.37 -10.05 8.10
C CYS A 18 18.47 -9.83 6.60
N THR A 19 18.49 -10.93 5.84
CA THR A 19 18.27 -10.89 4.39
C THR A 19 16.80 -11.21 4.13
N PRO A 20 15.94 -10.20 3.87
CA PRO A 20 14.54 -10.45 3.61
C PRO A 20 14.39 -11.30 2.34
N ARG A 21 13.52 -12.30 2.39
CA ARG A 21 13.12 -13.02 1.17
C ARG A 21 12.20 -12.12 0.36
N ILE A 22 12.76 -11.46 -0.64
CA ILE A 22 11.99 -10.59 -1.53
C ILE A 22 11.32 -11.47 -2.59
N GLY A 23 10.00 -11.66 -2.45
CA GLY A 23 9.18 -12.24 -3.51
C GLY A 23 8.77 -11.17 -4.51
N CYS A 24 9.31 -11.20 -5.71
CA CYS A 24 8.86 -10.32 -6.80
C CYS A 24 7.79 -11.04 -7.63
N LYS A 25 6.61 -10.43 -7.75
CA LYS A 25 5.60 -10.83 -8.72
C LYS A 25 5.51 -9.76 -9.79
N VAL A 26 5.71 -10.13 -11.05
CA VAL A 26 5.48 -9.20 -12.17
C VAL A 26 3.97 -8.99 -12.29
N VAL A 27 3.56 -7.73 -12.29
CA VAL A 27 2.17 -7.32 -12.51
C VAL A 27 2.11 -6.59 -13.84
N TYR A 28 1.35 -7.14 -14.78
CA TYR A 28 1.08 -6.49 -16.06
C TYR A 28 -0.14 -5.58 -15.94
N TRP A 29 0.00 -4.35 -16.38
CA TRP A 29 -1.15 -3.46 -16.57
C TRP A 29 -1.87 -3.86 -17.86
N LYS A 30 -3.09 -4.36 -17.69
CA LYS A 30 -4.02 -4.59 -18.79
C LYS A 30 -5.10 -3.54 -18.76
N LEU A 31 -5.53 -3.12 -19.93
CA LEU A 31 -6.73 -2.31 -20.08
C LEU A 31 -7.94 -3.08 -19.52
N PRO A 32 -8.93 -2.38 -18.96
CA PRO A 32 -10.20 -2.97 -18.61
C PRO A 32 -10.87 -3.64 -19.82
N SER A 33 -11.84 -4.52 -19.57
CA SER A 33 -12.67 -5.07 -20.64
C SER A 33 -13.52 -3.96 -21.28
N GLU A 34 -13.93 -4.15 -22.52
CA GLU A 34 -14.77 -3.19 -23.24
C GLU A 34 -16.01 -2.80 -22.43
N ASN A 35 -16.35 -1.51 -22.42
CA ASN A 35 -17.44 -0.89 -21.65
C ASN A 35 -17.33 -1.07 -20.12
N THR A 36 -16.11 -1.25 -19.60
CA THR A 36 -15.88 -1.30 -18.14
C THR A 36 -14.94 -0.19 -17.67
N PHE A 37 -15.07 0.16 -16.39
CA PHE A 37 -14.16 1.08 -15.72
C PHE A 37 -13.35 0.33 -14.68
N LYS A 38 -12.08 0.72 -14.52
CA LYS A 38 -11.25 0.24 -13.42
C LYS A 38 -11.07 1.35 -12.41
N CYS A 39 -11.44 1.07 -11.16
CA CYS A 39 -11.19 1.93 -10.02
C CYS A 39 -10.02 1.36 -9.21
N ASN A 40 -8.88 2.04 -9.22
CA ASN A 40 -7.77 1.72 -8.33
C ASN A 40 -7.88 2.59 -7.08
N THR A 41 -7.83 1.98 -5.90
CA THR A 41 -7.85 2.66 -4.60
C THR A 41 -6.53 2.46 -3.87
N ASP A 42 -6.15 3.41 -3.03
CA ASP A 42 -5.03 3.28 -2.11
C ASP A 42 -5.29 4.03 -0.81
N GLY A 43 -4.73 3.50 0.28
CA GLY A 43 -4.83 4.06 1.62
C GLY A 43 -3.44 4.34 2.20
N ALA A 44 -3.29 5.49 2.86
CA ALA A 44 -2.06 5.84 3.57
C ALA A 44 -2.36 6.20 5.02
N SER A 45 -1.55 5.70 5.96
CA SER A 45 -1.64 6.06 7.37
C SER A 45 -0.26 6.23 8.00
N LYS A 46 -0.09 7.26 8.83
CA LYS A 46 1.14 7.52 9.59
C LYS A 46 1.20 6.77 10.93
N GLY A 47 0.21 5.95 11.26
CA GLY A 47 0.18 5.19 12.51
C GLY A 47 -1.00 4.23 12.62
N ASN A 48 -1.08 3.54 13.76
CA ASN A 48 -2.20 2.66 14.10
C ASN A 48 -2.70 2.95 15.54
N PRO A 49 -3.53 3.99 15.74
CA PRO A 49 -4.03 4.94 14.74
C PRO A 49 -3.10 6.14 14.51
N GLY A 50 -3.23 6.81 13.37
CA GLY A 50 -2.52 8.05 13.05
C GLY A 50 -3.22 8.82 11.93
N PRO A 51 -2.75 10.01 11.54
CA PRO A 51 -3.29 10.73 10.39
C PRO A 51 -3.27 9.85 9.13
N SER A 52 -4.43 9.74 8.48
CA SER A 52 -4.67 8.87 7.34
C SER A 52 -5.36 9.61 6.21
N SER A 53 -5.14 9.12 4.99
CA SER A 53 -5.75 9.59 3.76
C SER A 53 -6.11 8.41 2.87
N TYR A 54 -7.02 8.64 1.93
CA TYR A 54 -7.33 7.71 0.86
C TYR A 54 -7.18 8.42 -0.49
N ALA A 55 -6.92 7.65 -1.52
CA ALA A 55 -6.95 8.10 -2.89
C ALA A 55 -7.57 7.03 -3.80
N PHE A 56 -8.13 7.48 -4.93
CA PHE A 56 -8.54 6.59 -6.00
C PHE A 56 -8.44 7.25 -7.35
N CYS A 57 -8.34 6.44 -8.40
CA CYS A 57 -8.47 6.86 -9.79
C CYS A 57 -9.41 5.92 -10.56
N ILE A 58 -10.13 6.48 -11.53
CA ILE A 58 -11.02 5.77 -12.44
C ILE A 58 -10.44 5.90 -13.85
N ILE A 59 -10.19 4.77 -14.49
CA ILE A 59 -9.80 4.68 -15.89
C ILE A 59 -10.87 3.96 -16.70
N ASP A 60 -11.06 4.34 -17.96
CA ASP A 60 -11.91 3.61 -18.90
C ASP A 60 -11.20 2.42 -19.56
N ASP A 61 -11.93 1.70 -20.40
CA ASP A 61 -11.47 0.54 -21.17
C ASP A 61 -10.42 0.89 -22.25
N GLN A 62 -10.29 2.16 -22.62
CA GLN A 62 -9.24 2.68 -23.48
C GLN A 62 -7.99 3.10 -22.70
N GLY A 63 -8.06 3.11 -21.37
CA GLY A 63 -6.97 3.49 -20.47
C GLY A 63 -6.91 4.99 -20.20
N ASN A 64 -7.92 5.76 -20.58
CA ASN A 64 -8.00 7.18 -20.26
C ASN A 64 -8.31 7.35 -18.78
N LEU A 65 -7.57 8.25 -18.12
CA LEU A 65 -7.90 8.68 -16.76
C LEU A 65 -9.12 9.60 -16.79
N LEU A 66 -10.25 9.11 -16.29
CA LEU A 66 -11.49 9.89 -16.23
C LEU A 66 -11.59 10.74 -14.98
N TYR A 67 -11.14 10.21 -13.85
CA TYR A 67 -11.23 10.91 -12.57
C TYR A 67 -10.17 10.44 -11.59
N ALA A 68 -9.68 11.36 -10.76
CA ALA A 68 -8.81 11.04 -9.63
C ALA A 68 -9.18 11.92 -8.43
N LYS A 69 -9.09 11.34 -7.23
CA LYS A 69 -9.33 12.06 -5.98
C LYS A 69 -8.44 11.52 -4.87
N GLY A 70 -7.87 12.44 -4.10
CA GLY A 70 -7.26 12.16 -2.80
C GLY A 70 -7.93 13.00 -1.73
N LYS A 71 -8.10 12.45 -0.52
CA LYS A 71 -8.63 13.20 0.62
C LYS A 71 -8.05 12.68 1.93
N MET A 72 -7.81 13.60 2.86
CA MET A 72 -7.59 13.26 4.27
C MET A 72 -8.85 12.61 4.85
N PHE A 73 -8.66 11.45 5.49
CA PHE A 73 -9.72 10.71 6.17
C PHE A 73 -9.82 11.07 7.67
N GLY A 74 -8.77 11.66 8.23
CA GLY A 74 -8.67 11.97 9.66
C GLY A 74 -7.68 11.03 10.34
N VAL A 75 -7.89 10.73 11.63
CA VAL A 75 -7.06 9.75 12.36
C VAL A 75 -7.69 8.37 12.21
N SER A 76 -6.98 7.41 11.61
CA SER A 76 -7.44 6.03 11.40
C SER A 76 -6.28 5.03 11.52
N ASN A 77 -6.57 3.73 11.38
CA ASN A 77 -5.56 2.67 11.37
C ASN A 77 -5.00 2.40 9.97
N ASN A 78 -3.93 1.62 9.91
CA ASN A 78 -3.28 1.16 8.68
C ASN A 78 -3.83 -0.20 8.17
N LEU A 79 -4.98 -0.66 8.69
CA LEU A 79 -5.57 -1.97 8.38
C LEU A 79 -6.83 -1.89 7.50
N ILE A 80 -7.40 -0.69 7.32
CA ILE A 80 -8.52 -0.49 6.41
C ILE A 80 -7.94 -0.21 5.01
N ALA A 81 -7.74 -1.28 4.24
CA ALA A 81 -7.53 -1.25 2.80
C ALA A 81 -8.61 -2.10 2.13
#